data_AF-A0A5R9EX16-F1
#
_entry.id   AF-A0A5R9EX16-F1
#
_cell.length_a   1.000
_cell.length_b   1.000
_cell.length_c   1.000
_cell.angle_alpha   90.00
_cell.angle_beta   90.00
_cell.angle_gamma   90.00
#
_symmetry.space_group_name_H-M   'P 1'
#
loop_
_entity.id
_entity.type
_entity.pdbx_description
1 polymer ?
#
loop_
_entity_poly.entity_id
_entity_poly.type
_entity_poly.pdbx_seq_one_letter_code
_entity_poly.pdbx_strand_id
1 'polypeptide(L)'
;MKILTERNLKIFKEVPLFSSSIDMITINNNEEVSAIEFKLRNWKKAIDQVKKHSIAVDYMSICILKPKNRITREKIEDVCKQENTGLLYFNLDEKGNPELFEAVKPIKSDFYWDVQRESLLNMLLES
;
A
#
# COMPACT_ATOMS: atom_id res chain seq x y z
N MET A 1 -4.75 -13.18 1.97
CA MET A 1 -4.69 -11.73 2.25
C MET A 1 -3.82 -11.54 3.49
N LYS A 2 -2.50 -11.49 3.35
CA LYS A 2 -1.58 -11.50 4.52
C LYS A 2 -1.66 -10.22 5.36
N ILE A 3 -2.04 -9.09 4.76
CA ILE A 3 -2.02 -7.76 5.40
C ILE A 3 -3.08 -7.57 6.50
N LEU A 4 -4.20 -8.30 6.54
CA LEU A 4 -5.20 -8.15 7.63
C LEU A 4 -5.43 -9.43 8.43
N THR A 5 -4.63 -10.48 8.17
CA THR A 5 -4.71 -11.75 8.91
C THR A 5 -3.66 -11.88 10.01
N GLU A 6 -2.65 -11.01 10.04
CA GLU A 6 -1.70 -10.96 11.14
C GLU A 6 -2.38 -10.38 12.38
N ARG A 7 -2.45 -11.20 13.44
CA ARG A 7 -2.90 -10.75 14.75
C ARG A 7 -1.82 -9.80 15.30
N ASN A 8 -2.22 -8.59 15.68
CA ASN A 8 -1.38 -7.51 16.25
C ASN A 8 -0.66 -6.58 15.26
N LEU A 9 -1.29 -6.20 14.14
CA LEU A 9 -0.81 -5.08 13.33
C LEU A 9 -1.16 -3.75 13.98
N LYS A 10 -0.19 -2.85 14.10
CA LYS A 10 -0.45 -1.44 14.39
C LYS A 10 -0.87 -0.77 13.08
N ILE A 11 -2.00 -0.05 13.09
CA ILE A 11 -2.57 0.57 11.89
C ILE A 11 -2.65 2.08 12.11
N PHE A 12 -2.10 2.84 11.16
CA PHE A 12 -2.10 4.29 11.15
C PHE A 12 -2.73 4.77 9.83
N LYS A 13 -3.43 5.90 9.88
CA LYS A 13 -4.10 6.49 8.71
C LYS A 13 -3.64 7.93 8.54
N GLU A 14 -3.65 8.41 7.30
CA GLU A 14 -3.29 9.80 6.97
C GLU A 14 -1.95 10.20 7.59
N VAL A 15 -0.93 9.34 7.39
CA VAL A 15 0.39 9.51 7.98
C VAL A 15 1.19 10.54 7.19
N PRO A 16 1.60 11.67 7.78
CA PRO A 16 2.42 12.66 7.09
C PRO A 16 3.76 12.08 6.67
N LEU A 17 4.15 12.28 5.40
CA LEU A 17 5.46 11.92 4.88
C LEU A 17 5.89 12.93 3.80
N PHE A 18 7.01 13.61 4.07
CA PHE A 18 7.51 14.74 3.27
C PHE A 18 6.44 15.83 3.08
N SER A 19 6.12 16.18 1.83
CA SER A 19 5.10 17.17 1.47
C SER A 19 3.72 16.57 1.19
N SER A 20 3.49 15.34 1.61
CA SER A 20 2.27 14.58 1.34
C SER A 20 1.89 13.69 2.53
N SER A 21 0.84 12.89 2.37
CA SER A 21 0.44 11.88 3.34
C SER A 21 0.37 10.52 2.66
N ILE A 22 0.75 9.48 3.39
CA ILE A 22 0.42 8.08 3.07
C ILE A 22 -0.98 7.80 3.63
N ASP A 23 -1.87 7.23 2.83
CA ASP A 23 -3.26 6.99 3.26
C ASP A 23 -3.34 6.00 4.43
N MET A 24 -2.56 4.90 4.41
CA MET A 24 -2.50 3.95 5.53
C MET A 24 -1.13 3.27 5.65
N ILE A 25 -0.70 3.08 6.89
CA ILE A 25 0.49 2.31 7.26
C ILE A 25 0.10 1.19 8.22
N THR A 26 0.69 0.02 8.02
CA THR A 26 0.63 -1.10 8.96
C THR A 26 2.03 -1.52 9.38
N ILE A 27 2.24 -1.71 10.68
CA ILE A 27 3.50 -2.19 11.25
C ILE A 27 3.26 -3.54 11.92
N ASN A 28 4.02 -4.55 11.52
CA ASN A 28 3.95 -5.89 12.13
C ASN A 28 4.87 -6.02 13.35
N ASN A 29 4.85 -7.19 14.01
CA ASN A 29 5.66 -7.43 15.21
C ASN A 29 7.18 -7.42 14.94
N ASN A 30 7.60 -7.52 13.67
CA ASN A 30 9.00 -7.43 13.26
C ASN A 30 9.38 -6.01 12.84
N GLU A 31 8.54 -5.01 13.14
CA GLU A 31 8.69 -3.61 12.73
C GLU A 31 8.78 -3.41 11.22
N GLU A 32 8.26 -4.35 10.42
CA GLU A 32 8.16 -4.16 8.99
C GLU A 32 7.01 -3.21 8.67
N VAL A 33 7.32 -2.18 7.89
CA VAL A 33 6.40 -1.09 7.56
C VAL A 33 5.81 -1.35 6.19
N SER A 34 4.51 -1.66 6.14
CA SER A 34 3.76 -1.71 4.89
C SER A 34 2.89 -0.48 4.75
N ALA A 35 2.81 0.08 3.55
CA ALA A 35 1.97 1.23 3.24
C ALA A 35 1.02 0.93 2.08
N ILE A 36 -0.17 1.53 2.15
CA ILE A 36 -1.24 1.38 1.16
C ILE A 36 -1.75 2.75 0.75
N GLU A 37 -1.76 2.99 -0.56
CA GLU A 37 -2.39 4.16 -1.20
C GLU A 37 -3.76 3.76 -1.78
N PHE A 38 -4.84 4.43 -1.39
CA PHE A 38 -6.19 4.15 -1.87
C PHE A 38 -6.55 5.11 -3.01
N LYS A 39 -7.12 4.60 -4.11
CA LYS A 39 -7.71 5.43 -5.16
C LYS A 39 -8.98 4.82 -5.74
N LEU A 40 -10.04 5.61 -5.80
CA LEU A 40 -11.31 5.20 -6.41
C LEU A 40 -11.31 5.23 -7.94
N ARG A 41 -10.46 6.05 -8.57
CA ARG A 41 -10.51 6.31 -10.03
C ARG A 41 -9.13 6.36 -10.67
N ASN A 42 -8.27 7.25 -10.19
CA ASN A 42 -7.00 7.55 -10.85
C ASN A 42 -5.84 6.75 -10.24
N TRP A 43 -5.75 5.47 -10.62
CA TRP A 43 -4.69 4.56 -10.14
C TRP A 43 -3.29 5.02 -10.54
N LYS A 44 -3.13 5.77 -11.64
CA LYS A 44 -1.82 6.29 -12.07
C LYS A 44 -1.21 7.24 -11.03
N LYS A 45 -2.03 8.07 -10.39
CA LYS A 45 -1.57 8.92 -9.28
C LYS A 45 -1.08 8.10 -8.09
N ALA A 46 -1.67 6.93 -7.84
CA ALA A 46 -1.18 6.04 -6.79
C ALA A 46 0.25 5.56 -7.09
N ILE A 47 0.54 5.21 -8.36
CA ILE A 47 1.90 4.83 -8.77
C ILE A 47 2.90 5.97 -8.56
N ASP A 48 2.51 7.22 -8.87
CA ASP A 48 3.38 8.38 -8.62
C ASP A 48 3.65 8.60 -7.12
N GLN A 49 2.67 8.31 -6.26
CA GLN A 49 2.83 8.37 -4.80
C GLN A 49 3.71 7.22 -4.30
N VAL A 50 3.52 6.01 -4.81
CA VAL A 50 4.35 4.85 -4.47
C VAL A 50 5.82 5.14 -4.68
N LYS A 51 6.19 5.72 -5.83
CA LYS A 51 7.59 6.09 -6.11
C LYS A 51 8.18 7.09 -5.11
N LYS A 52 7.35 7.97 -4.56
CA LYS A 52 7.78 8.99 -3.58
C LYS A 52 7.87 8.43 -2.17
N HIS A 53 6.98 7.51 -1.82
CA HIS A 53 6.81 6.99 -0.47
C HIS A 53 7.63 5.72 -0.21
N SER A 54 7.98 4.96 -1.25
CA SER A 54 8.72 3.69 -1.15
C SER A 54 10.08 3.82 -0.44
N ILE A 55 10.65 5.03 -0.39
CA ILE A 55 11.92 5.29 0.30
C ILE A 55 11.84 5.25 1.82
N ALA A 56 10.63 5.25 2.40
CA ALA A 56 10.42 5.30 3.85
C ALA A 56 9.78 4.03 4.42
N VAL A 57 9.45 3.04 3.59
CA VAL A 57 8.70 1.86 3.98
C VAL A 57 9.26 0.58 3.36
N ASP A 58 9.00 -0.55 4.00
CA ASP A 58 9.45 -1.86 3.52
C ASP A 58 8.61 -2.35 2.34
N TYR A 59 7.29 -2.12 2.36
CA TYR A 59 6.38 -2.58 1.32
C TYR A 59 5.40 -1.48 0.90
N MET A 60 5.24 -1.27 -0.40
CA MET A 60 4.20 -0.38 -0.96
C MET A 60 3.14 -1.19 -1.69
N SER A 61 1.87 -0.87 -1.45
CA SER A 61 0.74 -1.36 -2.25
C SER A 61 -0.20 -0.22 -2.64
N ILE A 62 -0.96 -0.43 -3.70
CA ILE A 62 -2.12 0.40 -4.03
C ILE A 62 -3.40 -0.40 -3.87
N CYS A 63 -4.47 0.25 -3.43
CA CYS A 63 -5.80 -0.31 -3.34
C CYS A 63 -6.77 0.47 -4.21
N ILE A 64 -7.36 -0.19 -5.20
CA ILE A 64 -8.23 0.46 -6.20
C ILE A 64 -9.52 -0.33 -6.44
N LEU A 65 -10.56 0.34 -6.93
CA LEU A 65 -11.77 -0.35 -7.37
C LEU A 65 -11.44 -1.33 -8.49
N LYS A 66 -11.92 -2.58 -8.39
CA LYS A 66 -11.71 -3.63 -9.40
C LYS A 66 -12.25 -3.17 -10.76
N PRO A 67 -11.40 -2.96 -11.78
CA PRO A 67 -11.87 -2.63 -13.11
C PRO A 67 -12.68 -3.78 -13.71
N LYS A 68 -13.82 -3.49 -14.34
CA LYS A 68 -14.66 -4.50 -15.01
C LYS A 68 -13.96 -5.11 -16.24
N ASN A 69 -13.20 -4.29 -16.96
CA ASN A 69 -12.49 -4.69 -18.19
C ASN A 69 -11.21 -5.47 -17.86
N ARG A 70 -11.06 -6.67 -18.46
CA ARG A 70 -9.90 -7.56 -18.25
C ARG A 70 -8.57 -6.96 -18.71
N ILE A 71 -8.53 -6.37 -19.90
CA ILE A 71 -7.33 -5.74 -20.47
C ILE A 71 -6.83 -4.60 -19.56
N THR A 72 -7.76 -3.84 -18.97
CA THR A 72 -7.42 -2.79 -18.01
C THR A 72 -6.80 -3.36 -16.75
N ARG A 73 -7.31 -4.49 -16.23
CA ARG A 73 -6.72 -5.17 -15.07
C ARG A 73 -5.31 -5.65 -15.35
N GLU A 74 -5.12 -6.35 -16.47
CA GLU A 74 -3.81 -6.86 -16.88
C GLU A 74 -2.78 -5.73 -16.98
N LYS A 75 -3.16 -4.61 -17.62
CA LYS A 75 -2.28 -3.44 -17.71
C LYS A 75 -1.89 -2.87 -16.35
N ILE A 76 -2.80 -2.82 -15.38
CA ILE A 76 -2.51 -2.29 -14.04
C ILE A 76 -1.61 -3.27 -13.28
N GLU A 77 -1.92 -4.56 -13.34
CA GLU A 77 -1.12 -5.62 -12.73
C GLU A 77 0.30 -5.61 -13.27
N ASP A 78 0.49 -5.46 -14.58
CA ASP A 78 1.81 -5.39 -15.21
C ASP A 78 2.61 -4.17 -14.75
N VAL A 79 1.99 -2.99 -14.66
CA VAL A 79 2.65 -1.80 -14.11
C VAL A 79 3.03 -2.00 -12.65
N CYS A 80 2.13 -2.56 -11.83
CA CYS A 80 2.43 -2.82 -10.42
C CYS A 80 3.60 -3.79 -10.25
N LYS A 81 3.67 -4.86 -11.06
CA LYS A 81 4.79 -5.81 -11.06
C LYS A 81 6.11 -5.13 -11.47
N GLN A 82 6.10 -4.29 -12.50
CA GLN A 82 7.29 -3.56 -12.96
C GLN A 82 7.83 -2.60 -11.90
N GLU A 83 6.93 -2.02 -11.10
CA GLU A 83 7.26 -1.06 -10.05
C GLU A 83 7.39 -1.73 -8.66
N ASN A 84 7.50 -3.07 -8.60
CA ASN A 84 7.60 -3.85 -7.34
C ASN A 84 6.49 -3.53 -6.31
N THR A 85 5.34 -3.08 -6.78
CA THR A 85 4.24 -2.54 -5.99
C THR A 85 3.12 -3.58 -5.84
N GLY A 86 2.60 -3.75 -4.63
CA GLY A 86 1.43 -4.60 -4.40
C GLY A 86 0.14 -3.99 -4.97
N LEU A 87 -0.81 -4.84 -5.34
CA LEU A 87 -2.11 -4.42 -5.87
C LEU A 87 -3.24 -5.15 -5.15
N LEU A 88 -4.09 -4.36 -4.50
CA LEU A 88 -5.34 -4.79 -3.92
C LEU A 88 -6.50 -4.25 -4.76
N TYR A 89 -7.40 -5.14 -5.17
CA TYR A 89 -8.69 -4.75 -5.72
C TYR A 89 -9.75 -4.71 -4.62
N PHE A 90 -10.44 -3.58 -4.52
CA PHE A 90 -11.64 -3.43 -3.73
C PHE A 90 -12.89 -3.60 -4.61
N ASN A 91 -13.88 -4.31 -4.11
CA ASN A 91 -15.22 -4.39 -4.68
C ASN A 91 -16.26 -4.55 -3.56
N LEU A 92 -17.54 -4.42 -3.89
CA LEU A 92 -18.64 -4.88 -3.05
C LEU A 92 -19.20 -6.19 -3.64
N ASP A 93 -19.52 -7.15 -2.78
CA ASP A 93 -20.26 -8.36 -3.15
C ASP A 93 -21.72 -8.03 -3.50
N GLU A 94 -22.51 -9.03 -3.89
CA GLU A 94 -23.93 -8.86 -4.25
C GLU A 94 -24.80 -8.34 -3.09
N LYS A 95 -24.35 -8.51 -1.84
CA LYS A 95 -25.02 -8.04 -0.62
C LYS A 95 -24.49 -6.68 -0.15
N GLY A 96 -23.53 -6.09 -0.87
CA GLY A 96 -22.91 -4.82 -0.52
C GLY A 96 -21.77 -4.93 0.51
N ASN A 97 -21.29 -6.14 0.83
CA ASN A 97 -20.16 -6.32 1.74
C ASN A 97 -18.83 -6.02 1.01
N PRO A 98 -17.86 -5.40 1.69
CA PRO A 98 -16.56 -5.13 1.09
C PRO A 98 -15.76 -6.41 0.87
N GLU A 99 -15.22 -6.56 -0.34
CA GLU A 99 -14.28 -7.60 -0.72
C GLU A 99 -12.95 -6.98 -1.14
N LEU A 100 -11.86 -7.55 -0.61
CA LEU A 100 -10.50 -7.23 -1.00
C LEU A 100 -9.85 -8.45 -1.66
N PHE A 101 -9.27 -8.25 -2.83
CA PHE A 101 -8.55 -9.27 -3.58
C PHE A 101 -7.11 -8.83 -3.84
N GLU A 102 -6.15 -9.63 -3.41
CA GLU A 102 -4.73 -9.42 -3.70
C GLU A 102 -4.40 -9.94 -5.10
N ALA A 103 -4.17 -9.01 -6.04
CA ALA A 103 -3.84 -9.32 -7.43
C ALA A 103 -2.33 -9.38 -7.68
N VAL A 104 -1.57 -8.53 -6.98
CA VAL A 104 -0.10 -8.52 -7.03
C VAL A 104 0.40 -8.41 -5.59
N LYS A 105 1.35 -9.27 -5.23
CA LYS A 105 2.01 -9.18 -3.92
C LYS A 105 3.05 -8.06 -3.95
N PRO A 106 3.14 -7.22 -2.91
CA PRO A 106 4.22 -6.26 -2.82
C PRO A 106 5.55 -6.99 -2.68
N ILE A 107 6.60 -6.41 -3.25
CA ILE A 107 7.98 -6.86 -3.07
C ILE A 107 8.62 -5.90 -2.07
N LYS A 108 9.47 -6.44 -1.18
CA LYS A 108 10.18 -5.62 -0.19
C LYS A 108 11.10 -4.65 -0.92
N SER A 109 11.12 -3.38 -0.52
CA SER A 109 12.05 -2.41 -1.05
C SER A 109 13.47 -2.74 -0.60
N ASP A 110 14.38 -2.91 -1.56
CA ASP A 110 15.82 -3.04 -1.29
C ASP A 110 16.49 -1.68 -1.02
N PHE A 111 15.76 -0.58 -1.24
CA PHE A 111 16.27 0.78 -1.11
C PHE A 111 15.31 1.63 -0.27
N TYR A 112 15.69 1.87 0.97
CA TYR A 112 15.04 2.83 1.86
C TYR A 112 16.09 3.74 2.47
N TRP A 113 15.69 4.96 2.80
CA TRP A 113 16.56 5.89 3.51
C TRP A 113 16.40 5.66 5.00
N ASP A 114 17.39 5.02 5.63
CA ASP A 114 17.38 4.61 7.04
C ASP A 114 16.89 5.72 7.97
N VAL A 115 17.44 6.93 7.81
CA VAL A 115 17.08 8.11 8.61
C VAL A 115 15.59 8.44 8.51
N GLN A 116 15.01 8.36 7.30
CA GLN A 116 13.60 8.66 7.11
C GLN A 116 12.71 7.55 7.66
N ARG A 117 13.12 6.29 7.51
CA ARG A 117 12.41 5.14 8.06
C ARG A 117 12.38 5.18 9.59
N GLU A 118 13.52 5.46 10.23
CA GLU A 118 13.61 5.63 11.67
C GLU A 118 12.74 6.80 12.15
N SER A 119 12.80 7.95 11.48
CA SER A 119 11.95 9.10 11.78
C SER A 119 10.46 8.76 11.72
N LEU A 120 10.04 8.01 10.68
CA LEU A 120 8.68 7.53 10.54
C LEU A 120 8.29 6.58 11.69
N LEU A 121 9.16 5.63 12.05
CA LEU A 121 8.90 4.70 13.16
C LEU A 121 8.78 5.43 14.50
N ASN A 122 9.69 6.35 14.82
CA ASN A 122 9.63 7.12 16.07
C ASN A 122 8.33 7.92 16.16
N MET A 123 7.94 8.59 15.06
CA MET A 123 6.68 9.33 15.00
C MET A 123 5.46 8.43 15.28
N LEU A 124 5.46 7.19 14.79
CA LEU A 124 4.30 6.29 14.88
C LEU A 124 4.27 5.43 16.15
N LEU A 125 5.42 5.12 16.74
CA LEU A 125 5.54 4.16 17.84
C LEU A 125 5.82 4.80 19.19
N GLU A 126 6.37 6.02 19.21
CA GLU A 126 6.72 6.75 20.44
C GLU A 126 5.75 7.91 20.75
N SER A 127 4.66 8.05 19.99
CA SER A 127 3.60 9.04 20.18
C SER A 127 2.52 8.65 21.19
#